data_AF-A0A844MF01-F1
#
_entry.id   AF-A0A844MF01-F1
#
_cell.length_a   1.000
_cell.length_b   1.000
_cell.length_c   1.000
_cell.angle_alpha   90.00
_cell.angle_beta   90.00
_cell.angle_gamma   90.00
#
_symmetry.space_group_name_H-M   'P 1'
#
loop_
_entity.id
_entity.type
_entity.pdbx_description
1 polymer ?
#
loop_
_entity_poly.entity_id
_entity_poly.type
_entity_poly.pdbx_seq_one_letter_code
_entity_poly.pdbx_strand_id
1 'polypeptide(L)'
;MPELLNSLFHAVQPFVVPICFLSAWSLTITVAWSLWTAARDSVSTAKQMHQIPCVGCQYFTNDYRLKCTVHPSIANTEEAITCLDYQPKTNPMLY
;
A
#
# COMPACT_ATOMS: atom_id res chain seq x y z
N MET A 1 19.85 51.20 19.03
CA MET A 1 20.10 50.06 18.11
C MET A 1 19.05 48.92 18.16
N PRO A 2 18.12 48.80 19.15
CA PRO A 2 17.02 47.81 19.07
C PRO A 2 15.73 48.35 18.40
N GLU A 3 15.54 49.67 18.36
CA GLU A 3 14.35 50.34 17.81
C GLU A 3 14.11 50.01 16.32
N LEU A 4 15.16 50.10 15.50
CA LEU A 4 15.11 49.82 14.06
C LEU A 4 14.76 48.37 13.74
N LEU A 5 15.25 47.44 14.56
CA LEU A 5 14.98 46.02 14.41
C LEU A 5 13.49 45.72 14.70
N ASN A 6 12.93 46.35 15.73
CA ASN A 6 11.53 46.16 16.12
C ASN A 6 10.54 46.74 15.09
N SER A 7 10.85 47.88 14.47
CA SER A 7 10.04 48.43 13.37
C SER A 7 10.01 47.53 12.14
N LEU A 8 11.14 46.88 11.81
CA LEU A 8 11.21 45.92 10.71
C LEU A 8 10.37 44.68 10.98
N PHE A 9 10.38 44.16 12.22
CA PHE A 9 9.52 43.03 12.61
C PHE A 9 8.03 43.36 12.45
N HIS A 10 7.59 44.55 12.85
CA HIS A 10 6.20 44.97 12.69
C HIS A 10 5.75 45.07 11.22
N ALA A 11 6.65 45.47 10.32
CA ALA A 11 6.37 45.53 8.89
C ALA A 11 6.32 44.14 8.22
N VAL A 12 7.10 43.18 8.74
CA VAL A 12 7.23 41.83 8.19
C VAL A 12 6.17 40.85 8.75
N GLN A 13 5.70 41.10 9.97
CA GLN A 13 4.69 40.28 10.66
C GLN A 13 3.43 39.93 9.83
N PRO A 14 2.80 40.83 9.06
CA PRO A 14 1.62 40.48 8.28
C PRO A 14 1.90 39.47 7.15
N PHE A 15 3.14 39.37 6.69
CA PHE A 15 3.55 38.39 5.68
C PHE A 15 3.96 37.03 6.30
N VAL A 16 4.49 37.02 7.51
CA VAL A 16 4.94 35.78 8.17
C VAL A 16 3.75 34.87 8.53
N VAL A 17 2.64 35.46 8.99
CA VAL A 17 1.44 34.71 9.37
C VAL A 17 0.88 33.85 8.22
N PRO A 18 0.60 34.38 7.01
CA PRO A 18 0.10 33.57 5.91
C PRO A 18 1.14 32.55 5.41
N ILE A 19 2.42 32.89 5.42
CA ILE A 19 3.50 31.95 5.03
C ILE A 19 3.55 30.77 5.99
N CYS A 20 3.53 31.02 7.31
CA CYS A 20 3.47 29.96 8.32
C CYS A 20 2.23 29.09 8.13
N PHE A 21 1.06 29.69 7.88
CA PHE A 21 -0.17 28.95 7.66
C PHE A 21 -0.07 28.03 6.42
N LEU A 22 0.36 28.56 5.28
CA LEU A 22 0.55 27.78 4.05
C LEU A 22 1.57 26.65 4.24
N SER A 23 2.66 26.91 4.97
CA SER A 23 3.67 25.88 5.26
C SER A 23 3.12 24.77 6.15
N ALA A 24 2.35 25.11 7.19
CA ALA A 24 1.73 24.14 8.07
C ALA A 24 0.73 23.27 7.32
N TRP A 25 -0.12 23.87 6.48
CA TRP A 25 -1.06 23.13 5.63
C TRP A 25 -0.38 22.28 4.57
N SER A 26 0.71 22.77 3.97
CA SER A 26 1.49 21.98 3.03
C SER A 26 2.05 20.72 3.69
N LEU A 27 2.62 20.84 4.90
CA LEU A 27 3.12 19.70 5.66
C LEU A 27 2.02 18.73 6.08
N THR A 28 0.85 19.22 6.51
CA THR A 28 -0.25 18.32 6.85
C THR A 28 -0.79 17.59 5.63
N ILE A 29 -0.90 18.27 4.49
CA ILE A 29 -1.34 17.66 3.22
C ILE A 29 -0.33 16.60 2.75
N THR A 30 0.97 16.85 2.82
CA THR A 30 1.97 15.85 2.40
C THR A 30 1.94 14.62 3.29
N VAL A 31 1.87 14.79 4.62
CA VAL A 31 1.75 13.66 5.55
C VAL A 31 0.45 12.89 5.31
N ALA A 32 -0.68 13.58 5.16
CA ALA A 32 -1.96 12.94 4.88
C ALA A 32 -1.93 12.17 3.55
N TRP A 33 -1.32 12.74 2.51
CA TRP A 33 -1.16 12.10 1.21
C TRP A 33 -0.30 10.85 1.30
N SER A 34 0.85 10.92 1.97
CA SER A 34 1.73 9.76 2.19
C SER A 34 1.04 8.65 2.97
N LEU A 35 0.25 8.99 3.99
CA LEU A 35 -0.54 8.00 4.73
C LEU A 35 -1.61 7.35 3.84
N TRP A 36 -2.29 8.16 3.02
CA TRP A 36 -3.31 7.68 2.10
C TRP A 36 -2.73 6.77 1.02
N THR A 37 -1.59 7.13 0.43
CA THR A 37 -0.91 6.29 -0.55
C THR A 37 -0.45 4.98 0.08
N ALA A 38 0.18 5.03 1.26
CA ALA A 38 0.60 3.81 1.96
C ALA A 38 -0.58 2.89 2.31
N ALA A 39 -1.72 3.45 2.73
CA ALA A 39 -2.94 2.69 2.98
C ALA A 39 -3.51 2.08 1.68
N ARG A 40 -3.53 2.85 0.58
CA ARG A 40 -3.98 2.37 -0.74
C ARG A 40 -3.08 1.28 -1.29
N ASP A 41 -1.77 1.42 -1.15
CA ASP A 41 -0.78 0.42 -1.57
C ASP A 41 -0.94 -0.86 -0.75
N SER A 42 -1.11 -0.74 0.57
CA SER A 42 -1.40 -1.89 1.44
C SER A 42 -2.69 -2.62 1.04
N VAL A 43 -3.74 -1.87 0.70
CA VAL A 43 -5.00 -2.44 0.19
C VAL A 43 -4.83 -3.05 -1.21
N SER A 44 -4.01 -2.46 -2.07
CA SER A 44 -3.70 -2.99 -3.40
C SER A 44 -2.91 -4.29 -3.32
N THR A 45 -1.89 -4.35 -2.46
CA THR A 45 -1.12 -5.56 -2.18
C THR A 45 -2.00 -6.63 -1.54
N ALA A 46 -2.85 -6.27 -0.58
CA ALA A 46 -3.82 -7.20 -0.01
C ALA A 46 -4.83 -7.71 -1.06
N LYS A 47 -5.26 -6.84 -1.98
CA LYS A 47 -6.14 -7.21 -3.09
C LYS A 47 -5.42 -8.14 -4.07
N GLN A 48 -4.16 -7.87 -4.42
CA GLN A 48 -3.33 -8.77 -5.21
C GLN A 48 -3.19 -10.14 -4.55
N MET A 49 -2.94 -10.19 -3.24
CA MET A 49 -2.91 -11.45 -2.51
C MET A 49 -4.26 -12.20 -2.54
N HIS A 50 -5.38 -11.48 -2.50
CA HIS A 50 -6.72 -12.07 -2.65
C HIS A 50 -7.04 -12.52 -4.09
N GLN A 51 -6.36 -11.99 -5.10
CA GLN A 51 -6.48 -12.44 -6.49
C GLN A 51 -5.72 -13.75 -6.75
N ILE A 52 -4.85 -14.19 -5.83
CA ILE A 52 -4.05 -15.40 -6.03
C ILE A 52 -4.97 -16.64 -5.87
N PRO A 53 -5.19 -17.43 -6.93
CA PRO A 53 -6.14 -18.55 -6.92
C PRO A 53 -5.58 -19.81 -6.23
N CYS A 54 -4.31 -19.81 -5.80
CA CYS A 54 -3.63 -20.98 -5.25
C CYS A 54 -4.39 -21.67 -4.10
N VAL A 55 -4.99 -20.92 -3.17
CA VAL A 55 -5.71 -21.51 -2.02
C VAL A 55 -6.90 -22.38 -2.45
N GLY A 56 -7.54 -22.03 -3.57
CA GLY A 56 -8.65 -22.75 -4.17
C GLY A 56 -8.24 -23.87 -5.13
N CYS A 57 -6.95 -24.02 -5.42
CA CYS A 57 -6.45 -24.98 -6.41
C CYS A 57 -6.29 -26.39 -5.82
N GLN A 58 -6.63 -27.44 -6.57
CA GLN A 58 -6.49 -28.84 -6.13
C GLN A 58 -5.03 -29.27 -5.92
N TYR A 59 -4.10 -28.64 -6.63
CA TYR A 59 -2.66 -28.94 -6.56
C TYR A 59 -1.95 -28.21 -5.41
N PHE A 60 -2.67 -27.38 -4.66
CA PHE A 60 -2.12 -26.62 -3.55
C PHE A 60 -2.09 -27.45 -2.28
N THR A 61 -0.89 -27.78 -1.84
CA THR A 61 -0.61 -28.65 -0.69
C THR A 61 -0.41 -27.87 0.61
N ASN A 62 -0.31 -26.54 0.54
CA ASN A 62 -0.10 -25.65 1.70
C ASN A 62 1.12 -26.02 2.57
N ASP A 63 2.08 -26.76 2.04
CA ASP A 63 3.33 -27.11 2.71
C ASP A 63 4.40 -26.06 2.40
N TYR A 64 5.19 -25.67 3.39
CA TYR A 64 6.28 -24.70 3.23
C TYR A 64 7.36 -25.17 2.25
N ARG A 65 7.60 -26.48 2.18
CA ARG A 65 8.62 -27.09 1.31
C ARG A 65 8.09 -27.26 -0.11
N LEU A 66 6.80 -27.55 -0.25
CA LEU A 66 6.13 -27.78 -1.52
C LEU A 66 4.76 -27.11 -1.47
N LYS A 67 4.68 -25.85 -1.90
CA LYS A 67 3.44 -25.07 -1.85
C LYS A 67 2.42 -25.54 -2.90
N CYS A 68 2.91 -25.89 -4.09
CA CYS A 68 2.13 -26.43 -5.21
C CYS A 68 2.91 -27.58 -5.83
N THR A 69 2.21 -28.64 -6.26
CA THR A 69 2.83 -29.83 -6.86
C THR A 69 3.25 -29.63 -8.32
N VAL A 70 2.63 -28.69 -9.04
CA VAL A 70 2.92 -28.41 -10.46
C VAL A 70 3.98 -27.32 -10.60
N HIS A 71 3.75 -26.18 -9.94
CA HIS A 71 4.66 -25.02 -9.98
C HIS A 71 5.01 -24.53 -8.57
N PRO A 72 5.97 -25.18 -7.88
CA PRO A 72 6.32 -24.83 -6.51
C PRO A 72 7.01 -23.45 -6.37
N SER A 73 7.68 -22.97 -7.43
CA SER A 73 8.41 -21.70 -7.43
C SER A 73 7.50 -20.46 -7.49
N ILE A 74 6.41 -20.53 -8.26
CA ILE A 74 5.49 -19.40 -8.48
C ILE A 74 4.29 -19.40 -7.52
N ALA A 75 4.09 -20.47 -6.75
CA ALA A 75 2.95 -20.60 -5.84
C ALA A 75 2.90 -19.51 -4.77
N ASN A 76 1.70 -18.96 -4.51
CA ASN A 76 1.46 -17.83 -3.60
C ASN A 76 2.20 -16.54 -4.00
N THR A 77 2.45 -16.34 -5.28
CA THR A 77 3.00 -15.08 -5.84
C THR A 77 2.03 -14.48 -6.85
N GLU A 78 2.29 -13.25 -7.27
CA GLU A 78 1.49 -12.56 -8.29
C GLU A 78 1.50 -13.28 -9.65
N GLU A 79 2.58 -13.99 -9.96
CA GLU A 79 2.71 -14.80 -11.19
C GLU A 79 1.68 -15.94 -11.24
N ALA A 80 1.22 -16.41 -10.08
CA ALA A 80 0.19 -17.45 -9.99
C ALA A 80 -1.23 -16.93 -10.25
N ILE A 81 -1.46 -15.62 -10.35
CA ILE A 81 -2.79 -15.04 -10.68
C ILE A 81 -3.27 -15.55 -12.03
N THR A 82 -2.38 -15.71 -13.01
CA THR A 82 -2.67 -16.22 -14.36
C THR A 82 -2.18 -17.65 -14.57
N CYS A 83 -2.14 -18.46 -13.50
CA CYS A 83 -1.70 -19.85 -13.59
C CYS A 83 -2.60 -20.66 -14.55
N LEU A 84 -2.02 -21.18 -15.64
CA LEU A 84 -2.73 -21.95 -16.67
C LEU A 84 -3.17 -23.34 -16.17
N ASP A 85 -2.45 -23.89 -15.19
CA ASP A 85 -2.73 -25.20 -14.60
C ASP A 85 -3.70 -25.13 -13.40
N TYR A 86 -4.33 -23.97 -13.19
CA TYR A 86 -5.31 -23.81 -12.12
C TYR A 86 -6.50 -24.75 -12.32
N GLN A 87 -6.73 -25.62 -11.34
CA GLN A 87 -7.94 -26.42 -11.24
C GLN A 87 -8.59 -26.19 -9.87
N PRO A 88 -9.87 -25.78 -9.83
CA PRO A 88 -10.56 -25.58 -8.56
C PRO A 88 -10.68 -26.91 -7.81
N LYS A 89 -10.56 -26.87 -6.47
CA LYS A 89 -10.82 -28.03 -5.61
C LYS A 89 -12.23 -28.54 -5.87
N THR A 90 -12.33 -29.68 -6.55
CA THR A 90 -13.58 -30.42 -6.68
C THR A 90 -13.91 -31.04 -5.33
N ASN A 91 -15.15 -30.85 -4.87
CA ASN A 91 -15.62 -31.48 -3.66
C ASN A 91 -15.72 -33.00 -3.91
N PRO A 92 -14.97 -33.85 -3.20
CA PRO A 92 -15.01 -35.30 -3.41
C PRO A 92 -16.38 -35.93 -3.09
N MET A 93 -17.33 -35.16 -2.54
CA MET A 93 -18.69 -35.60 -2.19
C MET A 93 -19.73 -35.38 -3.30
N LEU A 94 -19.32 -34.95 -4.50
CA LEU A 94 -20.23 -34.61 -5.62
C LEU A 94 -20.23 -35.67 -6.74
N TYR A 95 -19.88 -36.92 -6.41
CA TYR A 95 -19.95 -38.08 -7.31
C TYR A 95 -21.03 -39.06 -6.84
#